data_AF-A0A645CD27-F1
#
_entry.id   AF-A0A645CD27-F1
#
_cell.length_a   1.000
_cell.length_b   1.000
_cell.length_c   1.000
_cell.angle_alpha   90.00
_cell.angle_beta   90.00
_cell.angle_gamma   90.00
#
_symmetry.space_group_name_H-M   'P 1'
#
loop_
_entity.id
_entity.type
_entity.pdbx_description
1 polymer ?
#
loop_
_entity_poly.entity_id
_entity_poly.type
_entity_poly.pdbx_seq_one_letter_code
_entity_poly.pdbx_strand_id
1 'polypeptide(L)'
;MLYLISMGVDAELSFKIMESVRKGKVKKSGYPDGWVEVMREHDVPEWYIDSLAKIGYLFPKAHAVAYVMMAFRIAWYKVHEPLAFYATFFTVRAKAFDAEYCCAGMDAVKRKIREIENNKDATAVEQDLMTTLEVCYEFYLRGFHFDTISIYESEATKFKVTENGLLPPFAAVRGLGETAAADTVEKRKGKSFISIEEFSMCCNKLSKTHIEQLKKLGAFAGMAETSQITLF
;
A
#
# COMPACT_ATOMS: atom_id res chain seq x y z
N MET A 1 6.27 10.92 -32.46
CA MET A 1 5.51 12.00 -33.13
C MET A 1 6.35 13.26 -33.25
N LEU A 2 6.49 14.09 -32.20
CA LEU A 2 7.19 15.38 -32.31
C LEU A 2 8.61 15.27 -32.90
N TYR A 3 9.36 14.24 -32.49
CA TYR A 3 10.69 14.00 -33.05
C TYR A 3 10.66 13.68 -34.57
N LEU A 4 9.73 12.84 -35.02
CA LEU A 4 9.58 12.52 -36.45
C LEU A 4 9.19 13.76 -37.28
N ILE A 5 8.31 14.61 -36.72
CA ILE A 5 7.96 15.90 -37.32
C ILE A 5 9.20 16.81 -37.42
N SER A 6 10.05 16.85 -36.39
CA SER A 6 11.29 17.65 -36.44
C SER A 6 12.33 17.12 -37.42
N MET A 7 12.24 15.85 -37.83
CA MET A 7 13.05 15.25 -38.89
C MET A 7 12.44 15.48 -40.30
N GLY A 8 11.28 16.14 -40.38
CA GLY A 8 10.60 16.45 -41.65
C GLY A 8 9.54 15.44 -42.08
N VAL A 9 9.31 14.36 -41.32
CA VAL A 9 8.24 13.40 -41.63
C VAL A 9 6.88 14.07 -41.48
N ASP A 10 5.98 13.84 -42.43
CA ASP A 10 4.61 14.37 -42.41
C ASP A 10 3.91 14.16 -41.05
N ALA A 11 3.10 15.13 -40.64
CA ALA A 11 2.48 15.15 -39.32
C ALA A 11 1.47 14.02 -39.13
N GLU A 12 0.69 13.69 -40.16
CA GLU A 12 -0.30 12.60 -40.10
C GLU A 12 0.41 11.24 -40.01
N LEU A 13 1.45 11.03 -40.82
CA LEU A 13 2.26 9.81 -40.73
C LEU A 13 2.98 9.70 -39.37
N SER A 14 3.58 10.78 -38.89
CA SER A 14 4.22 10.86 -37.57
C SER A 14 3.26 10.52 -36.42
N PHE A 15 1.99 10.92 -36.54
CA PHE A 15 0.93 10.57 -35.60
C PHE A 15 0.57 9.09 -35.68
N LYS A 16 0.35 8.56 -36.90
CA LYS A 16 0.06 7.13 -37.13
C LYS A 16 1.17 6.22 -36.59
N ILE A 17 2.43 6.57 -36.83
CA ILE A 17 3.61 5.86 -36.30
C ILE A 17 3.55 5.84 -34.77
N MET A 18 3.41 7.00 -34.14
CA MET A 18 3.35 7.10 -32.68
C MET A 18 2.19 6.29 -32.10
N GLU A 19 1.00 6.35 -32.70
CA GLU A 19 -0.18 5.60 -32.25
C GLU A 19 0.03 4.08 -32.33
N SER A 20 0.61 3.59 -33.42
CA SER A 20 0.91 2.17 -33.60
C SER A 20 1.98 1.68 -32.62
N VAL A 21 3.05 2.45 -32.43
CA VAL A 21 4.15 2.10 -31.53
C VAL A 21 3.69 2.08 -30.07
N ARG A 22 2.99 3.12 -29.59
CA ARG A 22 2.55 3.18 -28.18
C ARG A 22 1.59 2.06 -27.77
N LYS A 23 0.91 1.46 -28.75
CA LYS A 23 -0.01 0.32 -28.60
C LYS A 23 0.68 -1.04 -28.83
N GLY A 24 2.00 -1.05 -29.03
CA GLY A 24 2.77 -2.27 -29.26
C GLY A 24 2.48 -2.97 -30.59
N LYS A 25 1.80 -2.31 -31.54
CA LYS A 25 1.44 -2.93 -32.82
C LYS A 25 2.67 -3.24 -33.65
N VAL A 26 3.63 -2.32 -33.69
CA VAL A 26 4.90 -2.50 -34.42
C VAL A 26 5.70 -3.67 -33.83
N LYS A 27 5.76 -3.78 -32.50
CA LYS A 27 6.40 -4.92 -31.83
C LYS A 27 5.77 -6.26 -32.21
N LYS A 28 4.45 -6.30 -32.37
CA LYS A 28 3.70 -7.53 -32.65
C LYS A 28 3.74 -7.93 -34.12
N SER A 29 3.70 -6.97 -35.04
CA SER A 29 3.41 -7.21 -36.45
C SER A 29 4.41 -6.58 -37.42
N GLY A 30 5.47 -5.94 -36.91
CA GLY A 30 6.39 -5.17 -37.72
C GLY A 30 5.83 -3.80 -38.14
N TYR A 31 6.64 -3.06 -38.89
CA TYR A 31 6.20 -1.80 -39.49
C TYR A 31 5.30 -2.07 -40.70
N PRO A 32 4.23 -1.28 -40.90
CA PRO A 32 3.55 -1.20 -42.18
C PRO A 32 4.51 -0.81 -43.31
N ASP A 33 4.21 -1.27 -44.53
CA ASP A 33 5.03 -1.02 -45.72
C ASP A 33 5.29 0.48 -45.95
N GLY A 34 6.53 0.82 -46.30
CA GLY A 34 6.97 2.19 -46.60
C GLY A 34 7.27 3.05 -45.37
N TRP A 35 6.90 2.64 -44.15
CA TRP A 35 7.14 3.47 -42.96
C TRP A 35 8.64 3.57 -42.62
N VAL A 36 9.39 2.48 -42.78
CA VAL A 36 10.82 2.45 -42.48
C VAL A 36 11.60 3.27 -43.51
N GLU A 37 11.21 3.15 -44.77
CA GLU A 37 11.77 3.85 -45.92
C GLU A 37 11.60 5.35 -45.75
N VAL A 38 10.39 5.83 -45.45
CA VAL A 38 10.13 7.26 -45.21
C VAL A 38 10.92 7.77 -44.00
N MET A 39 11.04 6.99 -42.92
CA MET A 39 11.88 7.37 -41.78
C MET A 39 13.36 7.49 -42.18
N ARG A 40 13.89 6.56 -42.98
CA ARG A 40 15.28 6.61 -43.48
C ARG A 40 15.51 7.74 -44.47
N GLU A 41 14.57 8.05 -45.35
CA GLU A 41 14.62 9.19 -46.28
C GLU A 41 14.70 10.54 -45.55
N HIS A 42 14.17 10.60 -44.33
CA HIS A 42 14.23 11.76 -43.44
C HIS A 42 15.35 11.64 -42.40
N ASP A 43 16.39 10.84 -42.68
CA ASP A 43 17.58 10.66 -41.85
C ASP A 43 17.29 10.24 -40.39
N VAL A 44 16.15 9.58 -40.13
CA VAL A 44 15.85 9.03 -38.80
C VAL A 44 16.84 7.91 -38.51
N PRO A 45 17.62 7.98 -37.41
CA PRO A 45 18.65 6.99 -37.12
C PRO A 45 18.10 5.57 -36.95
N GLU A 46 18.82 4.59 -37.47
CA GLU A 46 18.39 3.18 -37.43
C GLU A 46 18.11 2.68 -36.00
N TRP A 47 18.91 3.10 -35.02
CA TRP A 47 18.69 2.73 -33.62
C TRP A 47 17.33 3.21 -33.08
N TYR A 48 16.81 4.34 -33.59
CA TYR A 48 15.51 4.88 -33.19
C TYR A 48 14.40 4.02 -33.78
N ILE A 49 14.52 3.64 -35.05
CA ILE A 49 13.61 2.72 -35.73
C ILE A 49 13.60 1.36 -35.02
N ASP A 50 14.75 0.83 -34.64
CA ASP A 50 14.85 -0.40 -33.86
C ASP A 50 14.24 -0.27 -32.46
N SER A 51 14.40 0.89 -31.82
CA SER A 51 13.82 1.17 -30.50
C SER A 51 12.29 1.17 -30.56
N LEU A 52 11.71 1.87 -31.53
CA LEU A 52 10.28 1.93 -31.75
C LEU A 52 9.67 0.53 -31.99
N ALA A 53 10.40 -0.38 -32.63
CA ALA A 53 9.96 -1.77 -32.84
C ALA A 53 9.93 -2.63 -31.56
N LYS A 54 10.60 -2.22 -30.49
CA LYS A 54 10.68 -2.98 -29.22
C LYS A 54 9.60 -2.57 -28.21
N ILE A 55 8.98 -1.41 -28.40
CA ILE A 55 8.02 -0.82 -27.46
C ILE A 55 6.72 -1.64 -27.47
N GLY A 56 6.36 -2.21 -26.32
CA GLY A 56 5.08 -2.92 -26.14
C GLY A 56 3.94 -2.00 -25.68
N TYR A 57 4.27 -0.93 -24.95
CA TYR A 57 3.34 0.07 -24.47
C TYR A 57 4.09 1.37 -24.14
N LEU A 58 3.48 2.53 -24.39
CA LEU A 58 4.05 3.83 -24.03
C LEU A 58 2.98 4.81 -23.54
N PHE A 59 3.24 5.49 -22.42
CA PHE A 59 2.33 6.48 -21.86
C PHE A 59 2.31 7.79 -22.65
N PRO A 60 1.14 8.44 -22.81
CA PRO A 60 1.08 9.84 -23.20
C PRO A 60 1.75 10.73 -22.15
N LYS A 61 2.44 11.79 -22.60
CA LYS A 61 3.13 12.75 -21.71
C LYS A 61 2.21 13.31 -20.61
N ALA A 62 0.97 13.65 -20.94
CA ALA A 62 0.01 14.19 -19.97
C ALA A 62 -0.28 13.21 -18.81
N HIS A 63 -0.34 11.90 -19.10
CA HIS A 63 -0.53 10.87 -18.07
C HIS A 63 0.68 10.79 -17.13
N ALA A 64 1.89 10.74 -17.71
CA ALA A 64 3.12 10.74 -16.93
C ALA A 64 3.23 11.98 -16.02
N VAL A 65 2.93 13.17 -16.57
CA VAL A 65 2.93 14.42 -15.79
C VAL A 65 1.94 14.37 -14.63
N ALA A 66 0.71 13.91 -14.85
CA ALA A 66 -0.29 13.81 -13.79
C ALA A 66 0.16 12.88 -12.65
N TYR A 67 0.69 11.70 -12.99
CA TYR A 67 1.17 10.73 -11.99
C TYR A 67 2.39 11.24 -11.23
N VAL A 68 3.36 11.82 -11.93
CA VAL A 68 4.57 12.37 -11.31
C VAL A 68 4.24 13.57 -10.41
N MET A 69 3.31 14.43 -10.81
CA MET A 69 2.85 15.53 -9.96
C MET A 69 2.21 15.01 -8.66
N MET A 70 1.40 13.96 -8.73
CA MET A 70 0.84 13.35 -7.53
C MET A 70 1.89 12.67 -6.66
N ALA A 71 2.86 11.97 -7.27
CA ALA A 71 3.97 11.36 -6.56
C ALA A 71 4.80 12.41 -5.81
N PHE A 72 5.06 13.58 -6.42
CA PHE A 72 5.81 14.66 -5.78
C PHE A 72 5.07 15.26 -4.59
N ARG A 73 3.75 15.44 -4.70
CA ARG A 73 2.90 15.88 -3.58
C ARG A 73 2.96 14.89 -2.41
N ILE A 74 2.88 13.59 -2.70
CA ILE A 74 2.97 12.54 -1.65
C ILE A 74 4.39 12.48 -1.06
N ALA A 75 5.42 12.60 -1.89
CA ALA A 75 6.82 12.59 -1.46
C ALA A 75 7.14 13.73 -0.50
N TRP A 76 6.53 14.91 -0.71
CA TRP A 76 6.65 16.03 0.23
C TRP A 76 6.22 15.62 1.65
N TYR A 77 5.06 14.97 1.82
CA TYR A 77 4.62 14.46 3.13
C TYR A 77 5.56 13.38 3.65
N LYS A 78 6.01 12.46 2.79
CA LYS A 78 6.96 11.42 3.21
C LYS A 78 8.22 12.02 3.83
N VAL A 79 8.72 13.13 3.28
CA VAL A 79 9.94 13.80 3.79
C VAL A 79 9.64 14.68 5.00
N HIS A 80 8.66 15.58 4.89
CA HIS A 80 8.44 16.68 5.83
C HIS A 80 7.39 16.40 6.91
N GLU A 81 6.42 15.53 6.63
CA GLU A 81 5.32 15.16 7.54
C GLU A 81 5.18 13.63 7.62
N PRO A 82 6.24 12.93 8.06
CA PRO A 82 6.36 11.48 7.88
C PRO A 82 5.25 10.70 8.56
N LEU A 83 4.86 11.03 9.79
CA LEU A 83 3.78 10.32 10.50
C LEU A 83 2.44 10.44 9.76
N ALA A 84 2.14 11.60 9.15
CA ALA A 84 0.94 11.76 8.33
C ALA A 84 1.00 10.90 7.05
N PHE A 85 2.19 10.81 6.42
CA PHE A 85 2.42 9.93 5.29
C PHE A 85 2.19 8.46 5.67
N TYR A 86 2.82 7.97 6.73
CA TYR A 86 2.73 6.58 7.15
C TYR A 86 1.32 6.21 7.64
N ALA A 87 0.66 7.08 8.42
CA ALA A 87 -0.72 6.87 8.83
C ALA A 87 -1.64 6.68 7.61
N THR A 88 -1.49 7.54 6.60
CA THR A 88 -2.28 7.47 5.36
C THR A 88 -1.92 6.24 4.54
N PHE A 89 -0.63 5.90 4.43
CA PHE A 89 -0.16 4.74 3.70
C PHE A 89 -0.73 3.44 4.30
N PHE A 90 -0.59 3.24 5.62
CA PHE A 90 -1.09 2.04 6.29
C PHE A 90 -2.62 1.98 6.35
N THR A 91 -3.31 3.13 6.33
CA THR A 91 -4.78 3.18 6.29
C THR A 91 -5.35 2.86 4.91
N VAL A 92 -4.73 3.35 3.83
CA VAL A 92 -5.36 3.37 2.49
C VAL A 92 -4.68 2.43 1.49
N ARG A 93 -3.38 2.19 1.64
CA ARG A 93 -2.56 1.51 0.62
C ARG A 93 -2.06 0.14 1.04
N ALA A 94 -1.82 -0.08 2.33
CA ALA A 94 -1.41 -1.38 2.83
C ALA A 94 -2.52 -2.41 2.62
N LYS A 95 -2.32 -3.33 1.68
CA LYS A 95 -3.33 -4.34 1.32
C LYS A 95 -3.37 -5.52 2.28
N ALA A 96 -2.24 -5.82 2.90
CA ALA A 96 -2.06 -6.99 3.76
C ALA A 96 -1.33 -6.59 5.05
N PHE A 97 -1.78 -5.51 5.70
CA PHE A 97 -1.26 -5.17 7.03
C PHE A 97 -1.69 -6.24 8.04
N ASP A 98 -0.75 -6.73 8.83
CA ASP A 98 -0.99 -7.66 9.93
C ASP A 98 -0.23 -7.17 11.15
N ALA A 99 -0.96 -6.74 12.19
CA ALA A 99 -0.40 -6.22 13.42
C ALA A 99 0.55 -7.21 14.11
N GLU A 100 0.34 -8.52 13.96
CA GLU A 100 1.22 -9.54 14.54
C GLU A 100 2.64 -9.45 13.97
N TYR A 101 2.77 -9.15 12.68
CA TYR A 101 4.08 -9.04 12.03
C TYR A 101 4.60 -7.61 11.99
N CYS A 102 3.74 -6.64 11.68
CA CYS A 102 4.13 -5.25 11.46
C CYS A 102 4.48 -4.53 12.77
N CYS A 103 3.77 -4.85 13.87
CA CYS A 103 3.97 -4.23 15.17
C CYS A 103 4.96 -4.99 16.08
N ALA A 104 5.56 -6.09 15.60
CA ALA A 104 6.51 -6.90 16.37
C ALA A 104 7.92 -6.29 16.50
N GLY A 105 8.10 -5.05 16.03
CA GLY A 105 9.38 -4.35 16.06
C GLY A 105 10.29 -4.62 14.86
N MET A 106 11.33 -3.78 14.74
CA MET A 106 12.20 -3.70 13.57
C MET A 106 12.87 -5.03 13.20
N ASP A 107 13.43 -5.75 14.17
CA ASP A 107 14.14 -7.01 13.90
C ASP A 107 13.20 -8.12 13.44
N ALA A 108 11.97 -8.18 13.99
CA ALA A 108 10.96 -9.13 13.58
C ALA A 108 10.49 -8.86 12.15
N VAL A 109 10.22 -7.59 11.82
CA VAL A 109 9.89 -7.16 10.46
C VAL A 109 11.00 -7.55 9.48
N LYS A 110 12.26 -7.25 9.80
CA LYS A 110 13.40 -7.59 8.94
C LYS A 110 13.54 -9.10 8.71
N ARG A 111 13.32 -9.93 9.75
CA ARG A 111 13.30 -11.39 9.61
C ARG A 111 12.17 -11.85 8.69
N LYS A 112 10.97 -11.29 8.85
CA LYS A 112 9.80 -11.67 8.03
C LYS A 112 9.96 -11.28 6.56
N ILE A 113 10.56 -10.13 6.27
CA ILE A 113 10.92 -9.74 4.88
C ILE A 113 11.82 -10.81 4.25
N ARG A 114 12.91 -11.20 4.94
CA ARG A 114 13.84 -12.22 4.44
C ARG A 114 13.18 -13.59 4.27
N GLU A 115 12.24 -13.95 5.13
CA GLU A 115 11.48 -15.20 5.00
C GLU A 115 10.68 -15.22 3.70
N ILE A 116 9.94 -14.14 3.40
CA ILE A 116 9.14 -14.03 2.17
C ILE A 116 10.04 -13.93 0.93
N GLU A 117 11.11 -13.14 0.99
CA GLU A 117 12.05 -12.95 -0.11
C GLU A 117 12.73 -14.27 -0.53
N ASN A 118 13.04 -15.15 0.43
CA ASN A 118 13.64 -16.45 0.14
C ASN A 118 12.61 -17.53 -0.26
N ASN A 119 11.31 -17.24 -0.17
CA ASN A 119 10.26 -18.16 -0.56
C ASN A 119 9.91 -17.98 -2.06
N LYS A 120 10.37 -18.91 -2.89
CA LYS A 120 10.07 -18.90 -4.34
C LYS A 120 8.60 -19.13 -4.67
N ASP A 121 7.84 -19.70 -3.73
CA ASP A 121 6.42 -20.02 -3.87
C ASP A 121 5.53 -19.06 -3.06
N ALA A 122 6.07 -17.88 -2.69
CA ALA A 122 5.34 -16.87 -1.95
C ALA A 122 4.04 -16.47 -2.68
N THR A 123 2.94 -16.55 -1.95
CA THR A 123 1.60 -16.23 -2.43
C THR A 123 1.47 -14.73 -2.74
N ALA A 124 0.47 -14.36 -3.54
CA ALA A 124 0.19 -12.94 -3.83
C ALA A 124 -0.05 -12.10 -2.55
N VAL A 125 -0.67 -12.69 -1.52
CA VAL A 125 -0.89 -12.03 -0.23
C VAL A 125 0.42 -11.83 0.52
N GLU A 126 1.35 -12.79 0.47
CA GLU A 126 2.68 -12.63 1.06
C GLU A 126 3.51 -11.56 0.34
N GLN A 127 3.38 -11.43 -0.98
CA GLN A 127 4.03 -10.35 -1.74
C GLN A 127 3.45 -8.96 -1.40
N ASP A 128 2.12 -8.85 -1.25
CA ASP A 128 1.47 -7.63 -0.76
C ASP A 128 1.88 -7.30 0.70
N LEU A 129 2.04 -8.33 1.54
CA LEU A 129 2.57 -8.19 2.90
C LEU A 129 4.03 -7.73 2.87
N MET A 130 4.88 -8.30 2.00
CA MET A 130 6.29 -7.91 1.85
C MET A 130 6.42 -6.41 1.53
N THR A 131 5.63 -5.92 0.57
CA THR A 131 5.58 -4.48 0.23
C THR A 131 5.20 -3.63 1.45
N THR A 132 4.25 -4.11 2.27
CA THR A 132 3.84 -3.42 3.49
C THR A 132 4.95 -3.44 4.56
N LEU A 133 5.64 -4.57 4.70
CA LEU A 133 6.75 -4.74 5.65
C LEU A 133 7.96 -3.89 5.29
N GLU A 134 8.27 -3.68 4.01
CA GLU A 134 9.35 -2.76 3.59
C GLU A 134 9.10 -1.33 4.07
N VAL A 135 7.86 -0.85 3.97
CA VAL A 135 7.47 0.46 4.48
C VAL A 135 7.44 0.48 6.01
N CYS A 136 7.04 -0.61 6.67
CA CYS A 136 7.18 -0.75 8.12
C CYS A 136 8.65 -0.69 8.56
N TYR A 137 9.56 -1.34 7.83
CA TYR A 137 10.98 -1.33 8.13
C TYR A 137 11.57 0.07 8.00
N GLU A 138 11.20 0.80 6.93
CA GLU A 138 11.56 2.22 6.77
C GLU A 138 11.00 3.07 7.92
N PHE A 139 9.73 2.86 8.31
CA PHE A 139 9.09 3.55 9.42
C PHE A 139 9.86 3.39 10.73
N TYR A 140 10.27 2.16 11.07
CA TYR A 140 11.13 1.90 12.24
C TYR A 140 12.54 2.51 12.11
N LEU A 141 13.17 2.42 10.93
CA LEU A 141 14.50 2.99 10.70
C LEU A 141 14.53 4.51 10.89
N ARG A 142 13.39 5.19 10.71
CA ARG A 142 13.24 6.62 10.94
C ARG A 142 12.95 6.98 12.41
N GLY A 143 12.94 6.01 13.31
CA GLY A 143 12.77 6.21 14.75
C GLY A 143 11.32 6.24 15.23
N PHE A 144 10.37 5.87 14.37
CA PHE A 144 8.96 5.76 14.74
C PHE A 144 8.62 4.37 15.25
N HIS A 145 7.47 4.25 15.91
CA HIS A 145 6.98 2.98 16.43
C HIS A 145 5.47 2.85 16.26
N PHE A 146 4.96 1.62 16.32
CA PHE A 146 3.53 1.38 16.46
C PHE A 146 3.20 1.29 17.94
N ASP A 147 2.17 2.01 18.36
CA ASP A 147 1.63 1.88 19.70
C ASP A 147 0.88 0.55 19.83
N THR A 148 0.79 0.07 21.06
CA THR A 148 -0.08 -1.06 21.39
C THR A 148 -1.53 -0.70 21.08
N ILE A 149 -2.22 -1.56 20.34
CA ILE A 149 -3.66 -1.40 20.04
C ILE A 149 -4.39 -1.12 21.34
N SER A 150 -5.23 -0.09 21.37
CA SER A 150 -5.97 0.29 22.57
C SER A 150 -7.45 0.00 22.36
N ILE A 151 -8.04 -0.78 23.28
CA ILE A 151 -9.49 -1.02 23.24
C ILE A 151 -10.31 0.26 23.39
N TYR A 152 -9.72 1.36 23.85
CA TYR A 152 -10.40 2.66 24.02
C TYR A 152 -10.06 3.66 22.91
N GLU A 153 -8.82 3.69 22.45
CA GLU A 153 -8.35 4.74 21.53
C GLU A 153 -8.20 4.29 20.08
N SER A 154 -7.99 3.00 19.80
CA SER A 154 -7.78 2.53 18.43
C SER A 154 -9.05 2.68 17.60
N GLU A 155 -8.95 3.33 16.45
CA GLU A 155 -10.09 3.51 15.54
C GLU A 155 -10.45 2.22 14.81
N ALA A 156 -11.56 2.24 14.06
CA ALA A 156 -12.03 1.07 13.34
C ALA A 156 -11.07 0.66 12.22
N THR A 157 -10.70 1.62 11.37
CA THR A 157 -9.94 1.38 10.12
C THR A 157 -8.77 2.32 9.90
N LYS A 158 -8.65 3.39 10.69
CA LYS A 158 -7.65 4.45 10.48
C LYS A 158 -6.53 4.36 11.50
N PHE A 159 -5.29 4.45 11.04
CA PHE A 159 -4.15 4.67 11.92
C PHE A 159 -4.23 6.10 12.47
N LYS A 160 -4.14 6.22 13.80
CA LYS A 160 -4.13 7.52 14.50
C LYS A 160 -2.68 7.91 14.75
N VAL A 161 -2.32 9.15 14.41
CA VAL A 161 -1.00 9.71 14.71
C VAL A 161 -0.87 9.96 16.20
N THR A 162 0.22 9.51 16.79
CA THR A 162 0.61 9.77 18.19
C THR A 162 1.92 10.56 18.23
N GLU A 163 2.47 10.79 19.43
CA GLU A 163 3.63 11.69 19.62
C GLU A 163 4.86 11.29 18.79
N ASN A 164 5.20 10.00 18.77
CA ASN A 164 6.35 9.49 18.00
C ASN A 164 6.01 8.18 17.27
N GLY A 165 4.74 8.00 16.88
CA GLY A 165 4.28 6.73 16.39
C GLY A 165 2.89 6.76 15.77
N LEU A 166 2.35 5.57 15.59
CA LEU A 166 1.02 5.33 15.06
C LEU A 166 0.29 4.32 15.93
N LEU A 167 -0.93 4.66 16.33
CA LEU A 167 -1.85 3.73 16.97
C LEU A 167 -2.60 2.93 15.88
N PRO A 168 -2.42 1.61 15.81
CA PRO A 168 -3.10 0.79 14.82
C PRO A 168 -4.61 0.68 15.08
N PRO A 169 -5.43 0.60 14.02
CA PRO A 169 -6.86 0.37 14.13
C PRO A 169 -7.18 -1.10 14.44
N PHE A 170 -8.43 -1.40 14.81
CA PHE A 170 -8.88 -2.79 14.96
C PHE A 170 -8.77 -3.60 13.66
N ALA A 171 -9.02 -2.98 12.50
CA ALA A 171 -8.89 -3.64 11.20
C ALA A 171 -7.45 -4.07 10.86
N ALA A 172 -6.44 -3.64 11.62
CA ALA A 172 -5.07 -4.13 11.49
C ALA A 172 -4.86 -5.54 12.08
N VAL A 173 -5.82 -6.03 12.87
CA VAL A 173 -5.79 -7.40 13.40
C VAL A 173 -6.25 -8.36 12.32
N ARG A 174 -5.41 -9.36 12.01
CA ARG A 174 -5.69 -10.35 10.97
C ARG A 174 -7.06 -11.02 11.17
N GLY A 175 -7.91 -10.92 10.16
CA GLY A 175 -9.27 -11.52 10.16
C GLY A 175 -10.35 -10.63 10.75
N LEU A 176 -9.98 -9.50 11.39
CA LEU A 176 -10.93 -8.55 11.95
C LEU A 176 -11.38 -7.56 10.86
N GLY A 177 -12.55 -7.82 10.27
CA GLY A 177 -13.10 -6.98 9.20
C GLY A 177 -13.66 -5.64 9.66
N GLU A 178 -13.78 -4.68 8.73
CA GLU A 178 -14.22 -3.31 8.99
C GLU A 178 -15.57 -3.21 9.72
N THR A 179 -16.52 -4.09 9.40
CA THR A 179 -17.85 -4.11 10.05
C THR A 179 -17.76 -4.42 11.54
N ALA A 180 -16.91 -5.39 11.93
CA ALA A 180 -16.70 -5.73 13.33
C ALA A 180 -15.90 -4.65 14.05
N ALA A 181 -14.91 -4.05 13.36
CA ALA A 181 -14.15 -2.93 13.88
C ALA A 181 -15.03 -1.71 14.17
N ALA A 182 -15.90 -1.33 13.24
CA ALA A 182 -16.82 -0.20 13.39
C ALA A 182 -17.82 -0.45 14.52
N ASP A 183 -18.40 -1.65 14.60
CA ASP A 183 -19.32 -2.03 15.68
C ASP A 183 -18.64 -1.96 17.06
N THR A 184 -17.37 -2.39 17.15
CA THR A 184 -16.57 -2.30 18.37
C THR A 184 -16.39 -0.86 18.81
N VAL A 185 -16.00 0.04 17.90
CA VAL A 185 -15.82 1.48 18.19
C VAL A 185 -17.13 2.13 18.61
N GLU A 186 -18.26 1.78 18.00
CA GLU A 186 -19.56 2.33 18.39
C GLU A 186 -19.99 1.83 19.78
N LYS A 187 -19.94 0.52 20.03
CA LYS A 187 -20.45 -0.06 21.28
C LYS A 187 -19.62 0.27 22.50
N ARG A 188 -18.32 0.54 22.33
CA ARG A 188 -17.44 0.94 23.43
C ARG A 188 -17.60 2.40 23.86
N LYS A 189 -18.24 3.26 23.05
CA LYS A 189 -18.34 4.70 23.35
C LYS A 189 -18.98 4.93 24.71
N GLY A 190 -18.30 5.72 25.55
CA GLY A 190 -18.78 6.08 26.90
C GLY A 190 -18.76 4.92 27.91
N LYS A 191 -18.16 3.78 27.57
CA LYS A 191 -18.07 2.62 28.48
C LYS A 191 -16.65 2.45 29.00
N SER A 192 -16.56 2.07 30.26
CA SER A 192 -15.35 1.52 30.87
C SER A 192 -15.57 0.03 31.07
N PHE A 193 -14.49 -0.75 31.00
CA PHE A 193 -14.57 -2.21 31.12
C PHE A 193 -13.67 -2.64 32.28
N ILE A 194 -14.18 -3.50 33.15
CA ILE A 194 -13.42 -4.06 34.28
C ILE A 194 -12.79 -5.41 33.95
N SER A 195 -13.28 -6.09 32.91
CA SER A 195 -12.78 -7.39 32.45
C SER A 195 -12.81 -7.56 30.93
N ILE A 196 -11.98 -8.47 30.42
CA ILE A 196 -11.97 -8.88 29.01
C ILE A 196 -13.32 -9.48 28.62
N GLU A 197 -13.94 -10.24 29.53
CA GLU A 197 -15.29 -10.77 29.38
C GLU A 197 -16.32 -9.68 29.11
N GLU A 198 -16.33 -8.60 29.90
CA GLU A 198 -17.26 -7.48 29.73
C GLU A 198 -17.06 -6.79 28.37
N PHE A 199 -15.80 -6.55 27.97
CA PHE A 199 -15.49 -6.02 26.65
C PHE A 199 -15.99 -6.94 25.53
N SER A 200 -15.78 -8.26 25.66
CA SER A 200 -16.22 -9.25 24.68
C SER A 200 -17.75 -9.36 24.60
N MET A 201 -18.47 -9.25 25.72
CA MET A 201 -19.93 -9.24 25.75
C MET A 201 -20.48 -7.97 25.09
N CYS A 202 -19.88 -6.83 25.38
CA CYS A 202 -20.24 -5.57 24.74
C CYS A 202 -19.95 -5.60 23.23
N CYS A 203 -18.76 -6.06 22.84
CA CYS A 203 -18.30 -6.10 21.45
C CYS A 203 -18.55 -7.48 20.83
N ASN A 204 -19.81 -7.94 20.88
CA ASN A 204 -20.21 -9.30 20.51
C ASN A 204 -19.95 -9.73 19.04
N LYS A 205 -19.52 -8.82 18.16
CA LYS A 205 -19.07 -9.16 16.79
C LYS A 205 -17.60 -9.60 16.73
N LEU A 206 -16.85 -9.42 17.81
CA LEU A 206 -15.51 -9.98 17.94
C LEU A 206 -15.62 -11.46 18.29
N SER A 207 -14.99 -12.31 17.49
CA SER A 207 -14.88 -13.73 17.77
C SER A 207 -13.92 -13.97 18.93
N LYS A 208 -13.97 -15.16 19.54
CA LYS A 208 -12.97 -15.57 20.55
C LYS A 208 -11.54 -15.44 20.02
N THR A 209 -11.32 -15.79 18.75
CA THR A 209 -10.03 -15.63 18.07
C THR A 209 -9.59 -14.17 18.02
N HIS A 210 -10.48 -13.23 17.71
CA HIS A 210 -10.14 -11.79 17.73
C HIS A 210 -9.74 -11.31 19.12
N ILE A 211 -10.47 -11.75 20.16
CA ILE A 211 -10.15 -11.40 21.56
C ILE A 211 -8.78 -11.96 21.96
N GLU A 212 -8.48 -13.21 21.61
CA GLU A 212 -7.17 -13.82 21.86
C GLU A 212 -6.04 -13.09 21.13
N GLN A 213 -6.25 -12.68 19.87
CA GLN A 213 -5.27 -11.90 19.11
C GLN A 213 -5.04 -10.52 19.74
N LEU A 214 -6.10 -9.80 20.10
CA LEU A 214 -6.02 -8.51 20.79
C LEU A 214 -5.27 -8.65 22.13
N LYS A 215 -5.50 -9.74 22.86
CA LYS A 215 -4.78 -10.05 24.09
C LYS A 215 -3.29 -10.30 23.84
N LYS A 216 -2.93 -11.09 22.83
CA LYS A 216 -1.52 -11.32 22.45
C LYS A 216 -0.82 -10.02 22.02
N LEU A 217 -1.55 -9.13 21.37
CA LEU A 217 -1.07 -7.81 20.96
C LEU A 217 -1.04 -6.80 22.12
N GLY A 218 -1.44 -7.19 23.34
CA GLY A 218 -1.36 -6.34 24.53
C GLY A 218 -2.52 -5.36 24.72
N ALA A 219 -3.61 -5.48 23.95
CA ALA A 219 -4.64 -4.44 23.89
C ALA A 219 -5.45 -4.23 25.18
N PHE A 220 -5.42 -5.20 26.09
CA PHE A 220 -6.17 -5.17 27.35
C PHE A 220 -5.33 -4.69 28.55
N ALA A 221 -4.07 -4.28 28.37
CA ALA A 221 -3.23 -3.70 29.43
C ALA A 221 -3.21 -4.46 30.78
N GLY A 222 -3.37 -5.79 30.77
CA GLY A 222 -3.39 -6.62 31.99
C GLY A 222 -4.74 -6.67 32.73
N MET A 223 -5.83 -6.26 32.09
CA MET A 223 -7.20 -6.40 32.60
C MET A 223 -7.52 -7.86 32.97
N ALA A 224 -8.36 -8.04 34.01
CA ALA A 224 -8.78 -9.36 34.45
C ALA A 224 -9.59 -10.11 33.38
N GLU A 225 -9.49 -11.44 33.34
CA GLU A 225 -10.23 -12.27 32.38
C GLU A 225 -11.75 -12.12 32.56
N THR A 226 -12.21 -12.23 33.81
CA THR A 226 -13.63 -12.26 34.16
C THR A 226 -13.92 -11.28 35.29
N SER A 227 -15.16 -10.81 35.33
CA SER A 227 -15.65 -9.99 36.43
C SER A 227 -16.01 -10.90 37.61
N GLN A 228 -15.27 -10.79 38.72
CA GLN A 228 -15.56 -11.56 39.94
C GLN A 228 -16.71 -10.94 40.77
N ILE A 229 -17.16 -9.74 40.42
CA ILE A 229 -18.26 -9.02 41.06
C ILE A 229 -19.14 -8.42 39.97
N THR A 230 -20.43 -8.74 39.99
CA THR A 230 -21.47 -8.14 39.15
C THR A 230 -22.34 -7.27 40.06
N LEU A 231 -22.39 -5.96 39.80
CA LEU A 231 -23.28 -5.04 40.51
C LEU A 231 -24.50 -4.78 39.63
N PHE A 232 -25.69 -4.83 40.24
CA PHE A 232 -27.01 -4.84 39.61
C PHE A 232 -27.27 -3.67 38.65
#